data_AF-A0A367KJ50-F1
#
_entry.id   AF-A0A367KJ50-F1
#
_cell.length_a   1.000
_cell.length_b   1.000
_cell.length_c   1.000
_cell.angle_alpha   90.00
_cell.angle_beta   90.00
_cell.angle_gamma   90.00
#
_symmetry.space_group_name_H-M   'P 1'
#
loop_
_entity.id
_entity.type
_entity.pdbx_description
1 polymer ?
#
loop_
_entity_poly.entity_id
_entity_poly.type
_entity_poly.pdbx_seq_one_letter_code
_entity_poly.pdbx_strand_id
1 'polypeptide(L)'
;MFELSLAMTKNHTNFYEWLGVEPAATTAEIGKAHRELVLKLHPDIATVDEAQEKFMITNQVAFVLRSTALRPLYDYILFENKGKIPFWKGFYYAYSRYKLQCMVLFLCIAAILLEYLKAWDHYMTEKLAMDQFIQNAKLMAGRLSDKHASAKTHRSYIDLGHRTLECEITEDKEIFIIQQDKRLPLSSSQLIQKPNIFNTFLLRYPVQWIQRFLTK
;
A
#
# COMPACT_ATOMS: atom_id res chain seq x y z
N MET A 1 -16.97 16.04 12.05
CA MET A 1 -17.76 15.62 10.86
C MET A 1 -18.39 14.24 11.04
N PHE A 2 -17.66 13.16 11.32
CA PHE A 2 -18.29 11.83 11.53
C PHE A 2 -19.27 11.84 12.72
N GLU A 3 -18.82 12.28 13.90
CA GLU A 3 -19.68 12.42 15.08
C GLU A 3 -20.88 13.35 14.83
N LEU A 4 -20.65 14.48 14.16
CA LEU A 4 -21.69 15.42 13.72
C LEU A 4 -22.75 14.72 12.86
N SER A 5 -22.34 13.97 11.81
CA SER A 5 -23.28 13.26 10.94
C SER A 5 -24.04 12.15 11.66
N LEU A 6 -23.40 11.47 12.61
CA LEU A 6 -24.00 10.39 13.38
C LEU A 6 -25.06 10.94 14.35
N ALA A 7 -24.76 12.03 15.05
CA ALA A 7 -25.71 12.70 15.94
C ALA A 7 -26.93 13.24 15.19
N MET A 8 -26.72 13.84 14.01
CA MET A 8 -27.80 14.38 13.18
C MET A 8 -28.67 13.26 12.61
N THR A 9 -28.08 12.10 12.28
CA THR A 9 -28.85 10.91 11.87
C THR A 9 -29.61 10.29 13.04
N LYS A 10 -29.00 10.19 14.23
CA LYS A 10 -29.63 9.67 15.46
C LYS A 10 -30.87 10.49 15.82
N ASN A 11 -30.80 11.80 15.65
CA ASN A 11 -31.90 12.72 15.96
C ASN A 11 -32.84 12.96 14.77
N HIS A 12 -32.54 12.41 13.58
CA HIS A 12 -33.26 12.66 12.33
C HIS A 12 -33.44 14.16 12.00
N THR A 13 -32.45 15.00 12.34
CA THR A 13 -32.53 16.46 12.19
C THR A 13 -31.48 17.00 11.23
N ASN A 14 -31.87 17.98 10.40
CA ASN A 14 -30.96 18.76 9.55
C ASN A 14 -30.18 19.84 10.32
N PHE A 15 -29.12 20.39 9.74
CA PHE A 15 -28.28 21.44 10.37
C PHE A 15 -29.09 22.70 10.69
N TYR A 16 -30.01 23.06 9.78
CA TYR A 16 -30.93 24.18 9.95
C TYR A 16 -31.95 23.91 11.06
N GLU A 17 -32.55 22.71 11.09
CA GLU A 17 -33.49 22.29 12.13
C GLU A 17 -32.84 22.21 13.51
N TRP A 18 -31.59 21.77 13.60
CA TRP A 18 -30.82 21.74 14.86
C TRP A 18 -30.60 23.13 15.44
N LEU A 19 -30.32 24.13 14.59
CA LEU A 19 -30.24 25.52 15.04
C LEU A 19 -31.61 26.21 15.19
N GLY A 20 -32.69 25.60 14.70
CA GLY A 20 -34.02 26.21 14.66
C GLY A 20 -34.12 27.40 13.71
N VAL A 21 -33.36 27.38 12.60
CA VAL A 21 -33.33 28.44 11.59
C VAL A 21 -33.79 27.92 10.23
N GLU A 22 -34.31 28.80 9.38
CA GLU A 22 -34.66 28.42 8.01
C GLU A 22 -33.40 28.30 7.11
N PRO A 23 -33.43 27.48 6.03
CA PRO A 23 -32.34 27.40 5.06
C PRO A 23 -32.00 28.75 4.39
N ALA A 24 -32.98 29.65 4.30
CA ALA A 24 -32.83 31.01 3.78
C ALA A 24 -32.19 32.00 4.77
N ALA A 25 -31.93 31.58 6.02
CA ALA A 25 -31.44 32.45 7.07
C ALA A 25 -30.06 33.06 6.74
N THR A 26 -29.89 34.31 7.13
CA THR A 26 -28.64 35.05 6.98
C THR A 26 -27.59 34.59 7.98
N THR A 27 -26.32 34.87 7.72
CA THR A 27 -25.21 34.53 8.64
C THR A 27 -25.36 35.19 10.01
N ALA A 28 -26.02 36.37 10.08
CA ALA A 28 -26.32 37.06 11.31
C ALA A 28 -27.36 36.32 12.16
N GLU A 29 -28.43 35.81 11.54
CA GLU A 29 -29.48 35.02 12.20
C GLU A 29 -28.93 33.68 12.71
N ILE A 30 -28.11 33.01 11.90
CA ILE A 30 -27.39 31.79 12.30
C ILE A 30 -26.51 32.05 13.52
N GLY A 31 -25.81 33.19 13.54
CA GLY A 31 -24.99 33.61 14.68
C GLY A 31 -25.79 33.89 15.94
N LYS A 32 -27.00 34.45 15.80
CA LYS A 32 -27.91 34.70 16.93
C LYS A 32 -28.44 33.38 17.51
N ALA A 33 -28.98 32.51 16.67
CA ALA A 33 -29.51 31.20 17.09
C ALA A 33 -28.42 30.32 17.72
N HIS A 34 -27.20 30.34 17.16
CA HIS A 34 -26.04 29.65 17.73
C HIS A 34 -25.74 30.12 19.16
N ARG A 35 -25.68 31.44 19.41
CA ARG A 35 -25.43 32.00 20.74
C ARG A 35 -26.50 31.59 21.75
N GLU A 36 -27.77 31.61 21.35
CA GLU A 36 -28.89 31.19 22.20
C GLU A 36 -28.81 29.72 22.58
N LEU A 37 -28.45 28.83 21.64
CA LEU A 37 -28.29 27.40 21.90
C LEU A 37 -27.04 27.08 22.73
N VAL A 38 -25.93 27.76 22.49
CA VAL A 38 -24.69 27.61 23.28
C VAL A 38 -24.92 27.99 24.73
N LEU A 39 -25.64 29.09 25.00
CA LEU A 39 -25.97 29.49 26.38
C LEU A 39 -26.83 28.44 27.10
N LYS A 40 -27.78 27.82 26.38
CA LYS A 40 -28.63 26.75 26.93
C LYS A 40 -27.87 25.44 27.19
N LEU A 41 -26.90 25.11 26.34
CA LEU A 41 -26.14 23.86 26.38
C LEU A 41 -24.77 24.00 27.07
N HIS A 42 -24.50 25.13 27.71
CA HIS A 42 -23.22 25.34 28.40
C HIS A 42 -23.07 24.29 29.51
N PRO A 43 -21.92 23.59 29.61
CA PRO A 43 -21.73 22.49 30.57
C PRO A 43 -21.90 22.93 32.02
N ASP A 44 -21.60 24.20 32.34
CA ASP A 44 -21.76 24.74 33.70
C ASP A 44 -23.23 25.00 34.08
N ILE A 45 -24.13 25.13 33.10
CA ILE A 45 -25.54 25.50 33.31
C ILE A 45 -26.45 24.28 33.14
N ALA A 46 -26.13 23.41 32.18
CA ALA A 46 -26.92 22.23 31.87
C ALA A 46 -26.42 21.01 32.66
N THR A 47 -27.26 20.50 33.57
CA THR A 47 -26.98 19.31 34.41
C THR A 47 -27.19 17.97 33.68
N VAL A 48 -27.25 17.96 32.36
CA VAL A 48 -27.58 16.76 31.55
C VAL A 48 -26.29 16.10 31.10
N ASP A 49 -26.18 14.77 31.25
CA ASP A 49 -24.98 13.97 30.89
C ASP A 49 -24.54 14.14 29.41
N GLU A 50 -25.45 14.53 28.51
CA GLU A 50 -25.18 14.77 27.09
C GLU A 50 -24.90 16.24 26.74
N ALA A 51 -24.85 17.16 27.71
CA ALA A 51 -24.70 18.60 27.44
C ALA A 51 -23.39 18.92 26.70
N GLN A 52 -22.29 18.28 27.09
CA GLN A 52 -20.99 18.50 26.45
C GLN A 52 -20.97 18.04 25.00
N GLU A 53 -21.57 16.89 24.68
CA GLU A 53 -21.65 16.37 23.31
C GLU A 53 -22.50 17.30 22.43
N LYS A 54 -23.68 17.69 22.92
CA LYS A 54 -24.60 18.61 22.22
C LYS A 54 -23.99 19.99 22.01
N PHE A 55 -23.20 20.48 22.97
CA PHE A 55 -22.45 21.72 22.85
C PHE A 55 -21.41 21.64 21.72
N MET A 56 -20.62 20.56 21.68
CA MET A 56 -19.62 20.35 20.62
C MET A 56 -20.28 20.22 19.24
N ILE A 57 -21.40 19.49 19.13
CA ILE A 57 -22.19 19.35 17.91
C ILE A 57 -22.67 20.72 17.44
N THR A 58 -23.31 21.50 18.33
CA THR A 58 -23.86 22.83 18.00
C THR A 58 -22.80 23.78 17.45
N ASN A 59 -21.59 23.75 18.03
CA ASN A 59 -20.47 24.54 17.52
C ASN A 59 -20.00 24.08 16.13
N GLN A 60 -19.94 22.77 15.88
CA GLN A 60 -19.59 22.24 14.56
C GLN A 60 -20.65 22.57 13.50
N VAL A 61 -21.94 22.47 13.84
CA VAL A 61 -23.03 22.84 12.92
C VAL A 61 -22.92 24.33 12.56
N ALA A 62 -22.78 25.20 13.56
CA ALA A 62 -22.65 26.64 13.33
C ALA A 62 -21.40 26.99 12.50
N PHE A 63 -20.29 26.28 12.70
CA PHE A 63 -19.08 26.45 11.87
C PHE A 63 -19.34 26.13 10.40
N VAL A 64 -20.05 25.03 10.10
CA VAL A 64 -20.40 24.64 8.73
C VAL A 64 -21.34 25.66 8.09
N LEU A 65 -22.40 26.07 8.80
CA LEU A 65 -23.40 27.01 8.27
C LEU A 65 -22.87 28.45 8.11
N ARG A 66 -21.88 28.87 8.91
CA ARG A 66 -21.26 30.20 8.79
C ARG A 66 -20.20 30.27 7.69
N SER A 67 -19.60 29.14 7.31
CA SER A 67 -18.57 29.10 6.28
C SER A 67 -19.18 29.20 4.89
N THR A 68 -18.72 30.19 4.11
CA THR A 68 -19.15 30.41 2.72
C THR A 68 -18.76 29.26 1.80
N ALA A 69 -17.73 28.48 2.15
CA ALA A 69 -17.31 27.30 1.40
C ALA A 69 -18.07 26.03 1.79
N LEU A 70 -18.37 25.85 3.08
CA LEU A 70 -18.97 24.61 3.60
C LEU A 70 -20.50 24.60 3.49
N ARG A 71 -21.16 25.76 3.62
CA ARG A 71 -22.62 25.88 3.47
C ARG A 71 -23.14 25.39 2.12
N PRO A 72 -22.63 25.84 0.95
CA PRO A 72 -23.13 25.37 -0.34
C PRO A 72 -22.87 23.87 -0.56
N LEU A 73 -21.76 23.34 -0.04
CA LEU A 73 -21.45 21.92 -0.10
C LEU A 73 -22.43 21.10 0.74
N TYR A 74 -22.79 21.60 1.93
CA TYR A 74 -23.83 21.01 2.76
C TYR A 74 -25.20 21.05 2.07
N ASP A 75 -25.59 22.20 1.49
CA ASP A 75 -26.86 22.36 0.80
C ASP A 75 -26.96 21.42 -0.42
N TYR A 76 -25.86 21.25 -1.18
CA TYR A 76 -25.76 20.29 -2.26
C TYR A 76 -25.97 18.84 -1.76
N ILE A 77 -25.29 18.45 -0.69
CA ILE A 77 -25.44 17.13 -0.07
C ILE A 77 -26.88 16.89 0.41
N LEU A 78 -27.49 17.92 1.00
CA LEU A 78 -28.85 17.88 1.52
C LEU A 78 -29.87 17.63 0.40
N PHE A 79 -29.69 18.32 -0.74
CA PHE A 79 -30.51 18.17 -1.94
C PHE A 79 -30.32 16.80 -2.61
N GLU A 80 -29.08 16.39 -2.86
CA GLU A 80 -28.73 15.14 -3.56
C GLU A 80 -29.22 13.90 -2.80
N ASN A 81 -29.06 13.87 -1.47
CA ASN A 81 -29.27 12.67 -0.67
C ASN A 81 -30.63 12.60 0.05
N LYS A 82 -31.60 13.46 -0.31
CA LYS A 82 -32.94 13.53 0.32
C LYS A 82 -32.85 13.62 1.86
N GLY A 83 -31.95 14.45 2.39
CA GLY A 83 -31.77 14.61 3.84
C GLY A 83 -30.82 13.61 4.52
N LYS A 84 -30.13 12.73 3.78
CA LYS A 84 -29.17 11.77 4.37
C LYS A 84 -27.73 12.22 4.17
N ILE A 85 -26.97 12.40 5.24
CA ILE A 85 -25.56 12.81 5.15
C ILE A 85 -24.70 11.58 4.81
N PRO A 86 -23.93 11.55 3.71
CA PRO A 86 -23.07 10.42 3.38
C PRO A 86 -21.93 10.30 4.41
N PHE A 87 -21.79 9.12 5.01
CA PHE A 87 -20.77 8.84 6.01
C PHE A 87 -19.53 8.23 5.36
N TRP A 88 -18.40 8.91 5.43
CA TRP A 88 -17.09 8.27 5.25
C TRP A 88 -16.47 8.10 6.64
N LYS A 89 -16.51 6.86 7.16
CA LYS A 89 -15.97 6.52 8.49
C LYS A 89 -14.45 6.71 8.60
N GLY A 90 -13.76 6.82 7.46
CA GLY A 90 -12.32 7.05 7.38
C GLY A 90 -11.48 5.86 7.87
N PHE A 91 -10.18 5.91 7.57
CA PHE A 91 -9.25 4.86 7.99
C PHE A 91 -9.10 4.75 9.52
N TYR A 92 -9.26 5.87 10.23
CA TYR A 92 -9.15 5.91 11.69
C TYR A 92 -10.23 5.08 12.41
N TYR A 93 -11.48 5.09 11.91
CA TYR A 93 -12.55 4.26 12.48
C TYR A 93 -12.29 2.76 12.25
N ALA A 94 -11.81 2.39 11.07
CA ALA A 94 -11.44 1.00 10.79
C ALA A 94 -10.31 0.54 11.71
N TYR A 95 -9.31 1.41 11.95
CA TYR A 95 -8.22 1.15 12.89
C TYR A 95 -8.69 1.03 14.34
N SER A 96 -9.59 1.89 14.80
CA SER A 96 -10.08 1.84 16.20
C SER A 96 -10.92 0.59 16.48
N ARG A 97 -11.73 0.16 15.50
CA ARG A 97 -12.59 -1.03 15.61
C ARG A 97 -11.80 -2.33 15.48
N TYR A 98 -10.85 -2.39 14.54
CA TYR A 98 -10.12 -3.61 14.17
C TYR A 98 -8.62 -3.50 14.41
N LYS A 99 -8.22 -2.92 15.54
CA LYS A 99 -6.82 -2.60 15.87
C LYS A 99 -5.87 -3.78 15.69
N LEU A 100 -6.27 -4.98 16.15
CA LEU A 100 -5.46 -6.20 16.01
C LEU A 100 -5.34 -6.64 14.55
N GLN A 101 -6.42 -6.61 13.77
CA GLN A 101 -6.39 -7.01 12.36
C GLN A 101 -5.56 -6.04 11.52
N CYS A 102 -5.66 -4.73 11.78
CA CYS A 102 -4.81 -3.73 11.14
C CYS A 102 -3.33 -3.92 11.51
N MET A 103 -3.02 -4.27 12.76
CA MET A 103 -1.65 -4.57 13.19
C MET A 103 -1.10 -5.80 12.47
N VAL A 104 -1.88 -6.87 12.36
CA VAL A 104 -1.49 -8.10 11.63
C VAL A 104 -1.29 -7.80 10.14
N LEU A 105 -2.20 -7.06 9.51
CA LEU A 105 -2.07 -6.68 8.10
C LEU A 105 -0.83 -5.83 7.86
N PHE A 106 -0.53 -4.89 8.75
CA PHE A 106 0.71 -4.11 8.69
C PHE A 106 1.95 -5.00 8.82
N LEU A 107 1.95 -5.96 9.75
CA LEU A 107 3.05 -6.92 9.90
C LEU A 107 3.20 -7.81 8.65
N CYS A 108 2.11 -8.24 8.02
CA CYS A 108 2.16 -8.99 6.76
C CYS A 108 2.79 -8.15 5.64
N ILE A 109 2.39 -6.88 5.50
CA ILE A 109 3.00 -5.97 4.50
C ILE A 109 4.48 -5.77 4.79
N ALA A 110 4.86 -5.57 6.06
CA ALA A 110 6.25 -5.42 6.46
C ALA A 110 7.07 -6.70 6.17
N ALA A 111 6.49 -7.88 6.40
CA ALA A 111 7.13 -9.15 6.06
C ALA A 111 7.33 -9.31 4.54
N ILE A 112 6.34 -8.96 3.71
CA ILE A 112 6.46 -8.95 2.24
C ILE A 112 7.58 -7.99 1.80
N LEU A 113 7.67 -6.81 2.42
CA LEU A 113 8.74 -5.85 2.14
C LEU A 113 10.12 -6.45 2.46
N LEU A 114 10.28 -7.09 3.61
CA LEU A 114 11.54 -7.71 4.02
C LEU A 114 11.92 -8.88 3.10
N GLU A 115 10.97 -9.71 2.69
CA GLU A 115 11.20 -10.76 1.70
C GLU A 115 11.66 -10.18 0.36
N TYR A 116 11.05 -9.08 -0.10
CA TYR A 116 11.45 -8.40 -1.32
C TYR A 116 12.87 -7.83 -1.23
N LEU A 117 13.24 -7.22 -0.10
CA LEU A 117 14.60 -6.72 0.13
C LEU A 117 15.64 -7.85 0.10
N LYS A 118 15.35 -8.99 0.74
CA LYS A 118 16.23 -10.18 0.68
C LYS A 118 16.38 -10.72 -0.73
N ALA A 119 15.29 -10.79 -1.49
CA ALA A 119 15.33 -11.23 -2.89
C ALA A 119 16.16 -10.27 -3.76
N TRP A 120 16.11 -8.97 -3.48
CA TRP A 120 16.92 -7.96 -4.15
C TRP A 120 18.41 -8.08 -3.82
N ASP A 121 18.73 -8.28 -2.55
CA ASP A 121 20.10 -8.48 -2.08
C ASP A 121 20.75 -9.71 -2.74
N HIS A 122 20.01 -10.83 -2.75
CA HIS A 122 20.42 -12.04 -3.43
C HIS A 122 20.65 -11.82 -4.93
N TYR A 123 19.72 -11.16 -5.62
CA TYR A 123 19.85 -10.80 -7.04
C TYR A 123 21.11 -9.96 -7.31
N MET A 124 21.42 -8.99 -6.44
CA MET A 124 22.59 -8.14 -6.58
C MET A 124 23.89 -8.91 -6.37
N THR A 125 23.93 -9.80 -5.38
CA THR A 125 25.10 -10.62 -5.08
C THR A 125 25.39 -11.59 -6.22
N GLU A 126 24.36 -12.26 -6.75
CA GLU A 126 24.50 -13.15 -7.91
C GLU A 126 24.97 -12.42 -9.14
N LYS A 127 24.40 -11.24 -9.41
CA LYS A 127 24.80 -10.42 -10.54
C LYS A 127 26.28 -10.03 -10.46
N LEU A 128 26.73 -9.58 -9.29
CA LEU A 128 28.12 -9.19 -9.08
C LEU A 128 29.08 -10.37 -9.24
N ALA A 129 28.74 -11.54 -8.68
CA ALA A 129 29.53 -12.76 -8.81
C ALA A 129 29.63 -13.22 -10.28
N MET A 130 28.53 -13.14 -11.04
CA MET A 130 28.50 -13.45 -12.47
C MET A 130 29.34 -12.47 -13.28
N ASP A 131 29.24 -11.16 -13.02
CA ASP A 131 30.02 -10.14 -13.74
C ASP A 131 31.53 -10.34 -13.52
N GLN A 132 31.95 -10.60 -12.27
CA GLN A 132 33.35 -10.92 -11.94
C GLN A 132 33.82 -12.20 -12.63
N PHE A 133 32.98 -13.24 -12.63
CA PHE A 133 33.31 -14.49 -13.32
C PHE A 133 33.46 -14.29 -14.82
N ILE A 134 32.54 -13.57 -15.46
CA ILE A 134 32.60 -13.29 -16.90
C ILE A 134 33.87 -12.52 -17.24
N GLN A 135 34.26 -11.55 -16.41
CA GLN A 135 35.53 -10.83 -16.59
C GLN A 135 36.73 -11.76 -16.49
N ASN A 136 36.79 -12.60 -15.46
CA ASN A 136 37.88 -13.57 -15.27
C ASN A 136 37.94 -14.59 -16.41
N ALA A 137 36.80 -15.12 -16.85
CA ALA A 137 36.71 -16.07 -17.95
C ALA A 137 37.17 -15.44 -19.27
N LYS A 138 36.78 -14.19 -19.56
CA LYS A 138 37.27 -13.44 -20.73
C LYS A 138 38.79 -13.22 -20.67
N LEU A 139 39.33 -12.86 -19.50
CA LEU A 139 40.78 -12.70 -19.31
C LEU A 139 41.54 -14.02 -19.51
N MET A 140 41.00 -15.13 -19.00
CA MET A 140 41.58 -16.46 -19.19
C MET A 140 41.53 -16.88 -20.66
N ALA A 141 40.40 -16.69 -21.35
CA ALA A 141 40.27 -16.98 -22.78
C ALA A 141 41.23 -16.14 -23.64
N GLY A 142 41.45 -14.88 -23.28
CA GLY A 142 42.43 -14.00 -23.95
C GLY A 142 43.89 -14.43 -23.76
N ARG A 143 44.22 -15.07 -22.62
CA ARG A 143 45.58 -15.57 -22.31
C ARG A 143 45.83 -17.00 -22.78
N LEU A 144 44.82 -17.70 -23.29
CA LEU A 144 44.91 -19.10 -23.68
C LEU A 144 45.66 -19.23 -25.02
N SER A 145 46.65 -20.13 -25.07
CA SER A 145 47.40 -20.47 -26.29
C SER A 145 46.54 -21.32 -27.23
N ASP A 146 46.66 -21.13 -28.55
CA ASP A 146 45.84 -21.79 -29.57
C ASP A 146 45.85 -23.33 -29.49
N LYS A 147 46.96 -23.93 -29.04
CA LYS A 147 47.07 -25.39 -28.78
C LYS A 147 46.16 -25.86 -27.63
N HIS A 148 45.98 -25.03 -26.61
CA HIS A 148 45.14 -25.32 -25.44
C HIS A 148 43.67 -24.95 -25.70
N ALA A 149 43.41 -23.96 -26.56
CA ALA A 149 42.07 -23.63 -27.02
C ALA A 149 41.43 -24.78 -27.84
N SER A 150 42.22 -25.43 -28.71
CA SER A 150 41.77 -26.56 -29.54
C SER A 150 41.53 -27.87 -28.74
N ALA A 151 42.08 -27.99 -27.52
CA ALA A 151 41.98 -29.22 -26.74
C ALA A 151 40.59 -29.48 -26.10
N LYS A 152 39.65 -28.51 -26.12
CA LYS A 152 38.31 -28.60 -25.49
C LYS A 152 38.31 -29.03 -24.00
N THR A 153 39.42 -28.80 -23.29
CA THR A 153 39.62 -29.30 -21.92
C THR A 153 39.19 -28.32 -20.82
N HIS A 154 38.76 -27.10 -21.15
CA HIS A 154 38.52 -26.06 -20.15
C HIS A 154 37.03 -25.94 -19.82
N ARG A 155 36.60 -26.71 -18.82
CA ARG A 155 35.34 -26.51 -18.11
C ARG A 155 35.62 -25.79 -16.80
N SER A 156 34.98 -24.65 -16.60
CA SER A 156 35.00 -23.94 -15.31
C SER A 156 33.62 -24.04 -14.67
N TYR A 157 33.61 -24.20 -13.35
CA TYR A 157 32.40 -24.32 -12.56
C TYR A 157 32.24 -23.05 -11.73
N ILE A 158 31.01 -22.53 -11.68
CA ILE A 158 30.64 -21.45 -10.76
C ILE A 158 29.62 -21.99 -9.79
N ASP A 159 29.90 -21.85 -8.51
CA ASP A 159 28.91 -22.13 -7.47
C ASP A 159 28.16 -20.83 -7.11
N LEU A 160 26.85 -20.78 -7.39
CA LEU A 160 25.96 -19.71 -6.94
C LEU A 160 25.23 -20.08 -5.62
N GLY A 161 25.75 -21.08 -4.90
CA GLY A 161 25.23 -21.59 -3.64
C GLY A 161 24.04 -22.54 -3.81
N HIS A 162 23.05 -22.17 -4.63
CA HIS A 162 21.85 -22.96 -4.88
C HIS A 162 21.88 -23.74 -6.20
N ARG A 163 22.78 -23.36 -7.12
CA ARG A 163 23.02 -24.04 -8.40
C ARG A 163 24.47 -23.84 -8.83
N THR A 164 25.05 -24.87 -9.41
CA THR A 164 26.34 -24.79 -10.09
C THR A 164 26.13 -24.56 -11.58
N LEU A 165 26.78 -23.55 -12.15
CA LEU A 165 26.79 -23.32 -13.60
C LEU A 165 28.10 -23.83 -14.18
N GLU A 166 28.00 -24.62 -15.24
CA GLU A 166 29.15 -25.08 -16.02
C GLU A 166 29.40 -24.10 -17.16
N CYS A 167 30.64 -23.67 -17.31
CA CYS A 167 31.07 -22.79 -18.39
C CYS A 167 32.05 -23.55 -19.29
N GLU A 168 31.76 -23.54 -20.59
CA GLU A 168 32.59 -24.13 -21.63
C GLU A 168 33.15 -23.01 -22.51
N ILE A 169 34.46 -22.99 -22.69
CA ILE A 169 35.15 -22.06 -23.60
C ILE A 169 35.33 -22.77 -24.94
N THR A 170 34.76 -22.22 -26.01
CA THR A 170 34.86 -22.77 -27.38
C THR A 170 36.15 -22.33 -28.06
N GLU A 171 36.55 -23.04 -29.11
CA GLU A 171 37.76 -22.78 -29.91
C GLU A 171 37.85 -21.33 -30.43
N ASP A 172 36.70 -20.71 -30.71
CA ASP A 172 36.56 -19.31 -31.13
C ASP A 172 36.66 -18.29 -29.96
N LYS A 173 37.07 -18.74 -28.76
CA LYS A 173 37.13 -17.95 -27.51
C LYS A 173 35.78 -17.43 -27.01
N GLU A 174 34.69 -17.99 -27.50
CA GLU A 174 33.33 -17.72 -27.01
C GLU A 174 33.03 -18.56 -25.76
N ILE A 175 32.36 -17.94 -24.78
CA ILE A 175 32.01 -18.57 -23.49
C ILE A 175 30.53 -18.97 -23.54
N PHE A 176 30.25 -20.27 -23.40
CA PHE A 176 28.91 -20.80 -23.28
C PHE A 176 28.65 -21.31 -21.88
N ILE A 177 27.42 -21.14 -21.40
CA ILE A 177 26.97 -21.74 -20.14
C ILE A 177 26.13 -22.97 -20.48
N ILE A 178 26.48 -24.11 -19.88
CA ILE A 178 25.73 -25.35 -20.01
C ILE A 178 24.73 -25.38 -18.85
N GLN A 179 23.44 -25.29 -19.16
CA GLN A 179 22.36 -25.39 -18.19
C GLN A 179 21.40 -26.49 -18.65
N GLN A 180 21.29 -27.59 -17.89
CA GLN A 180 20.39 -28.73 -18.18
C GLN A 180 20.53 -29.23 -19.64
N ASP A 181 21.75 -29.56 -20.05
CA ASP A 181 22.12 -30.04 -21.41
C ASP A 181 21.87 -29.06 -22.57
N LYS A 182 21.52 -27.80 -22.30
CA LYS A 182 21.39 -26.75 -23.34
C LYS A 182 22.56 -25.77 -23.26
N ARG A 183 23.17 -25.50 -24.42
CA ARG A 183 24.21 -24.47 -24.60
C ARG A 183 23.54 -23.12 -24.77
N LEU A 184 23.69 -22.24 -23.78
CA LEU A 184 23.18 -20.88 -23.84
C LEU A 184 24.33 -19.90 -24.08
N PRO A 185 24.18 -18.94 -25.01
CA PRO A 185 25.15 -17.87 -25.18
C PRO A 185 25.18 -16.99 -23.93
N LEU A 186 26.29 -16.28 -23.72
CA LEU A 186 26.57 -15.41 -22.56
C LEU A 186 25.70 -14.14 -22.51
N SER A 187 24.38 -14.27 -22.68
CA SER A 187 23.42 -13.17 -22.56
C SER A 187 22.92 -13.11 -21.12
N SER A 188 23.45 -12.14 -20.37
CA SER A 188 23.23 -11.93 -18.94
C SER A 188 21.74 -11.80 -18.53
N SER A 189 20.85 -11.44 -19.47
CA SER A 189 19.44 -11.20 -19.21
C SER A 189 18.60 -12.45 -19.01
N GLN A 190 19.04 -13.62 -19.48
CA GLN A 190 18.30 -14.89 -19.34
C GLN A 190 18.76 -15.75 -18.16
N LEU A 191 19.95 -15.45 -17.61
CA LEU A 191 20.59 -16.30 -16.61
C LEU A 191 20.14 -16.00 -15.18
N ILE A 192 19.78 -14.74 -14.90
CA ILE A 192 19.39 -14.27 -13.57
C ILE A 192 17.96 -13.72 -13.63
N GLN A 193 17.07 -14.30 -12.82
CA GLN A 193 15.70 -13.84 -12.73
C GLN A 193 15.61 -12.59 -11.85
N LYS A 194 15.06 -11.50 -12.40
CA LYS A 194 14.80 -10.29 -11.60
C LYS A 194 13.77 -10.58 -10.50
N PRO A 195 13.96 -10.08 -9.27
CA PRO A 195 12.98 -10.25 -8.20
C PRO A 195 11.62 -9.69 -8.61
N ASN A 196 10.58 -10.49 -8.40
CA ASN A 196 9.20 -10.14 -8.69
C ASN A 196 8.38 -10.26 -7.39
N ILE A 197 7.55 -9.26 -7.11
CA ILE A 197 6.71 -9.17 -5.90
C ILE A 197 5.76 -10.38 -5.81
N PHE A 198 5.31 -10.90 -6.96
CA PHE A 198 4.41 -12.06 -7.01
C PHE A 198 5.08 -13.40 -6.66
N ASN A 199 6.42 -13.47 -6.64
CA ASN A 199 7.16 -14.69 -6.32
C ASN A 199 7.62 -14.72 -4.84
N THR A 200 7.13 -13.80 -4.01
CA THR A 200 7.37 -13.81 -2.55
C THR A 200 6.62 -14.97 -1.89
N PHE A 201 7.19 -15.56 -0.84
CA PHE A 201 6.65 -16.77 -0.21
C PHE A 201 5.25 -16.53 0.35
N LEU A 202 5.03 -15.35 0.93
CA LEU A 202 3.76 -14.91 1.50
C LEU A 202 2.63 -14.78 0.48
N LEU A 203 2.91 -14.37 -0.76
CA LEU A 203 1.91 -14.25 -1.83
C LEU A 203 1.73 -15.57 -2.60
N ARG A 204 2.79 -16.37 -2.71
CA ARG A 204 2.78 -17.63 -3.46
C ARG A 204 1.86 -18.68 -2.82
N TYR A 205 1.93 -18.84 -1.50
CA TYR A 205 1.11 -19.83 -0.77
C TYR A 205 -0.41 -19.65 -0.93
N PRO A 206 -1.00 -18.46 -0.72
CA PRO A 206 -2.43 -18.28 -0.89
C PRO A 206 -2.87 -18.44 -2.35
N VAL A 207 -2.07 -17.97 -3.32
CA VAL A 207 -2.37 -18.16 -4.74
C VAL A 207 -2.39 -19.63 -5.12
N GLN A 208 -1.41 -20.41 -4.68
CA GLN A 208 -1.38 -21.87 -4.91
C GLN A 208 -2.54 -22.60 -4.23
N TRP A 209 -2.91 -22.17 -3.03
CA TRP A 209 -4.04 -22.73 -2.30
C TRP A 209 -5.37 -22.46 -3.01
N ILE A 210 -5.59 -21.22 -3.48
CA ILE A 210 -6.76 -20.82 -4.28
C ILE A 210 -6.81 -21.60 -5.60
N GLN A 211 -5.68 -21.73 -6.30
CA GLN A 211 -5.61 -22.49 -7.55
C GLN A 211 -5.96 -23.97 -7.34
N ARG A 212 -5.50 -24.59 -6.25
CA ARG A 212 -5.87 -25.97 -5.88
C ARG A 212 -7.35 -26.14 -5.54
N PHE A 213 -7.99 -25.09 -5.03
CA PHE A 213 -9.43 -25.09 -4.74
C PHE A 213 -10.28 -24.91 -6.00
N LEU A 214 -9.81 -24.12 -6.97
CA LEU A 214 -10.51 -23.86 -8.24
C LEU A 214 -10.36 -25.00 -9.27
N THR A 215 -9.39 -25.91 -9.08
CA THR A 215 -9.14 -27.05 -9.98
C THR A 215 -9.72 -28.38 -9.47
N LYS A 216 -10.46 -28.34 -8.34
CA LYS A 216 -11.32 -29.42 -7.86
C LYS A 216 -12.78 -29.10 -8.17
#